data_AF-A0A314L7X1-F1
#
_entry.id   AF-A0A314L7X1-F1
#
_cell.length_a   1.000
_cell.length_b   1.000
_cell.length_c   1.000
_cell.angle_alpha   90.00
_cell.angle_beta   90.00
_cell.angle_gamma   90.00
#
_symmetry.space_group_name_H-M   'P 1'
#
loop_
_entity.id
_entity.type
_entity.pdbx_description
1 polymer ?
#
loop_
_entity_poly.entity_id
_entity_poly.type
_entity_poly.pdbx_seq_one_letter_code
_entity_poly.pdbx_strand_id
1 'polypeptide(L)'
;MAPITKTHSDLKKHQSRITMLLKASNAIAFKKQEARKIPFQKGDEVEVASHEYGFIGSYYTATIVSSVGAYHYKVKYKTLLTDDNSAPFEIVTVGEVRPTPPEKQENLPENNFRLYDMVDAFDNDGWWFGFIIGKIGGNYYVYFPTTADKVAYPPEVLRFHQEWSNGKW
;
A
#
# COMPACT_ATOMS: atom_id res chain seq x y z
N MET A 1 -27.29 -19.24 20.52
CA MET A 1 -26.83 -17.86 20.23
C MET A 1 -27.68 -17.33 19.09
N ALA A 2 -28.43 -16.25 19.29
CA ALA A 2 -29.29 -15.68 18.26
C ALA A 2 -28.43 -14.91 17.22
N PRO A 3 -28.76 -14.96 15.91
CA PRO A 3 -28.05 -14.16 14.92
C PRO A 3 -28.36 -12.68 15.17
N ILE A 4 -27.33 -11.84 15.27
CA ILE A 4 -27.50 -10.39 15.26
C ILE A 4 -27.94 -10.00 13.83
N THR A 5 -29.25 -9.85 13.62
CA THR A 5 -29.79 -9.33 12.36
C THR A 5 -29.49 -7.84 12.27
N LYS A 6 -28.55 -7.46 11.40
CA LYS A 6 -28.26 -6.04 11.09
C LYS A 6 -29.52 -5.36 10.59
N THR A 7 -29.83 -4.16 11.08
CA THR A 7 -31.01 -3.43 10.63
C THR A 7 -30.82 -2.92 9.19
N HIS A 8 -31.91 -2.65 8.48
CA HIS A 8 -31.86 -2.06 7.13
C HIS A 8 -31.11 -0.70 7.12
N SER A 9 -31.17 0.05 8.22
CA SER A 9 -30.40 1.28 8.43
C SER A 9 -28.89 1.00 8.50
N ASP A 10 -28.49 -0.03 9.24
CA ASP A 10 -27.08 -0.44 9.35
C ASP A 10 -26.51 -0.90 8.01
N LEU A 11 -27.29 -1.65 7.24
CA LEU A 11 -26.94 -2.10 5.88
C LEU A 11 -26.76 -0.91 4.92
N LYS A 12 -27.68 0.06 4.93
CA LYS A 12 -27.53 1.29 4.13
C LYS A 12 -26.31 2.11 4.53
N LYS A 13 -26.04 2.26 5.83
CA LYS A 13 -24.88 2.98 6.35
C LYS A 13 -23.57 2.27 5.98
N HIS A 14 -23.54 0.93 6.07
CA HIS A 14 -22.43 0.09 5.64
C HIS A 14 -22.14 0.26 4.14
N GLN A 15 -23.17 0.15 3.30
CA GLN A 15 -23.04 0.32 1.85
C GLN A 15 -22.56 1.73 1.46
N SER A 16 -23.06 2.76 2.14
CA SER A 16 -22.64 4.15 1.92
C SER A 16 -21.15 4.36 2.27
N ARG A 17 -20.67 3.81 3.39
CA ARG A 17 -19.24 3.86 3.75
C ARG A 17 -18.37 3.12 2.73
N ILE A 18 -18.75 1.90 2.32
CA ILE A 18 -18.03 1.16 1.29
C ILE A 18 -17.95 1.98 -0.01
N THR A 19 -19.06 2.60 -0.42
CA THR A 19 -19.09 3.44 -1.63
C THR A 19 -18.19 4.66 -1.51
N MET A 20 -18.13 5.30 -0.34
CA MET A 20 -17.21 6.42 -0.08
C MET A 20 -15.75 5.98 -0.14
N LEU A 21 -15.42 4.83 0.45
CA LEU A 21 -14.06 4.27 0.43
C LEU A 21 -13.65 3.92 -1.01
N LEU A 22 -14.53 3.30 -1.79
CA LEU A 22 -14.31 3.02 -3.21
C LEU A 22 -14.01 4.29 -4.02
N LYS A 23 -14.78 5.36 -3.81
CA LYS A 23 -14.53 6.65 -4.47
C LYS A 23 -13.18 7.25 -4.08
N ALA A 24 -12.83 7.19 -2.80
CA ALA A 24 -11.53 7.68 -2.31
C ALA A 24 -10.36 6.81 -2.81
N SER A 25 -10.59 5.52 -3.04
CA SER A 25 -9.56 4.56 -3.44
C SER A 25 -8.86 4.95 -4.73
N ASN A 26 -9.59 5.46 -5.72
CA ASN A 26 -9.00 5.90 -6.98
C ASN A 26 -8.02 7.07 -6.77
N ALA A 27 -8.31 7.99 -5.85
CA ALA A 27 -7.41 9.10 -5.57
C ALA A 27 -6.09 8.64 -4.92
N ILE A 28 -6.13 7.51 -4.20
CA ILE A 28 -4.99 6.97 -3.45
C ILE A 28 -4.17 6.04 -4.33
N ALA A 29 -4.82 5.04 -4.94
CA ALA A 29 -4.13 4.04 -5.75
C ALA A 29 -3.46 4.63 -6.99
N PHE A 30 -4.00 5.70 -7.56
CA PHE A 30 -3.45 6.40 -8.72
C PHE A 30 -2.65 7.66 -8.35
N LYS A 31 -2.39 7.89 -7.06
CA LYS A 31 -1.66 9.07 -6.62
C LYS A 31 -0.22 9.01 -7.14
N LYS A 32 0.23 10.11 -7.74
CA LYS A 32 1.66 10.32 -8.01
C LYS A 32 2.35 10.79 -6.74
N GLN A 33 3.52 10.25 -6.48
CA GLN A 33 4.37 10.65 -5.37
C GLN A 33 4.89 12.07 -5.60
N GLU A 34 4.95 12.83 -4.52
CA GLU A 34 5.44 14.20 -4.58
C GLU A 34 6.97 14.22 -4.63
N ALA A 35 7.50 14.93 -5.63
CA ALA A 35 8.94 15.16 -5.73
C ALA A 35 9.46 15.85 -4.46
N ARG A 36 10.50 15.27 -3.87
CA ARG A 36 11.17 15.87 -2.71
C ARG A 36 11.92 17.14 -3.12
N LYS A 37 11.93 18.14 -2.23
CA LYS A 37 12.79 19.33 -2.38
C LYS A 37 14.28 18.95 -2.50
N ILE A 38 14.67 17.92 -1.76
CA ILE A 38 16.01 17.33 -1.81
C ILE A 38 15.88 16.00 -2.55
N PRO A 39 16.49 15.85 -3.75
CA PRO A 39 16.47 14.60 -4.51
C PRO A 39 17.06 13.45 -3.70
N PHE A 40 16.55 12.24 -3.94
CA PHE A 40 17.14 11.05 -3.36
C PHE A 40 18.56 10.83 -3.87
N GLN A 41 19.42 10.31 -3.00
CA GLN A 41 20.82 10.02 -3.28
C GLN A 41 21.02 8.53 -3.50
N LYS A 42 22.13 8.17 -4.15
CA LYS A 42 22.53 6.77 -4.31
C LYS A 42 22.62 6.10 -2.94
N GLY A 43 21.98 4.94 -2.80
CA GLY A 43 21.91 4.18 -1.55
C GLY A 43 20.67 4.48 -0.71
N ASP A 44 19.92 5.54 -1.00
CA ASP A 44 18.65 5.80 -0.30
C ASP A 44 17.67 4.65 -0.51
N GLU A 45 17.02 4.24 0.58
CA GLU A 45 15.91 3.30 0.54
C GLU A 45 14.60 4.02 0.28
N VAL A 46 13.82 3.45 -0.64
CA VAL A 46 12.59 4.04 -1.15
C VAL A 46 11.54 2.97 -1.37
N GLU A 47 10.29 3.41 -1.50
CA GLU A 47 9.22 2.62 -2.09
C GLU A 47 8.85 3.18 -3.46
N VAL A 48 8.67 2.28 -4.44
CA VAL A 48 8.22 2.60 -5.79
C VAL A 48 6.76 2.21 -5.92
N ALA A 49 5.90 3.18 -6.17
CA ALA A 49 4.50 2.97 -6.49
C ALA A 49 4.35 2.58 -7.96
N SER A 50 3.69 1.46 -8.25
CA SER A 50 3.42 1.08 -9.64
C SER A 50 2.12 1.71 -10.14
N HIS A 51 2.17 2.28 -11.33
CA HIS A 51 0.99 2.74 -12.08
C HIS A 51 0.65 1.83 -13.27
N GLU A 52 1.34 0.68 -13.39
CA GLU A 52 1.05 -0.33 -14.39
C GLU A 52 -0.26 -1.07 -14.06
N TYR A 53 -1.08 -1.31 -15.08
CA TYR A 53 -2.32 -2.07 -14.91
C TYR A 53 -2.04 -3.45 -14.30
N GLY A 54 -2.81 -3.83 -13.28
CA GLY A 54 -2.56 -5.05 -12.50
C GLY A 54 -1.67 -4.82 -11.28
N PHE A 55 -0.85 -3.77 -11.26
CA PHE A 55 0.02 -3.40 -10.12
C PHE A 55 -0.38 -2.09 -9.43
N ILE A 56 -1.44 -1.43 -9.92
CA ILE A 56 -1.93 -0.17 -9.35
C ILE A 56 -2.32 -0.34 -7.88
N GLY A 57 -1.75 0.53 -7.03
CA GLY A 57 -1.93 0.47 -5.57
C GLY A 57 -0.88 -0.37 -4.84
N SER A 58 0.12 -0.90 -5.55
CA SER A 58 1.26 -1.58 -4.94
C SER A 58 2.46 -0.66 -4.75
N TYR A 59 3.25 -0.95 -3.72
CA TYR A 59 4.51 -0.29 -3.38
C TYR A 59 5.62 -1.33 -3.22
N TYR A 60 6.68 -1.21 -3.99
CA TYR A 60 7.81 -2.13 -3.93
C TYR A 60 9.04 -1.46 -3.32
N THR A 61 9.67 -2.14 -2.36
CA THR A 61 10.88 -1.61 -1.73
C THR A 61 12.06 -1.69 -2.70
N ALA A 62 12.79 -0.58 -2.82
CA ALA A 62 13.93 -0.46 -3.70
C ALA A 62 15.03 0.42 -3.10
N THR A 63 16.19 0.41 -3.74
CA THR A 63 17.32 1.30 -3.44
C THR A 63 17.65 2.15 -4.66
N ILE A 64 17.91 3.44 -4.44
CA ILE A 64 18.37 4.33 -5.51
C ILE A 64 19.79 3.95 -5.94
N VAL A 65 19.95 3.70 -7.24
CA VAL A 65 21.26 3.38 -7.85
C VAL A 65 21.91 4.64 -8.39
N SER A 66 21.13 5.47 -9.10
CA SER A 66 21.57 6.75 -9.67
C SER A 66 20.38 7.59 -10.12
N SER A 67 20.56 8.90 -10.24
CA SER A 67 19.65 9.74 -11.03
C SER A 67 19.87 9.52 -12.53
N VAL A 68 18.79 9.64 -13.31
CA VAL A 68 18.81 9.58 -14.78
C VAL A 68 18.12 10.83 -15.30
N GLY A 69 18.91 11.86 -15.59
CA GLY A 69 18.38 13.20 -15.89
C GLY A 69 17.70 13.84 -14.68
N ALA A 70 16.79 14.79 -14.94
CA ALA A 70 16.16 15.59 -13.89
C ALA A 70 14.92 14.95 -13.24
N TYR A 71 14.31 13.96 -13.90
CA TYR A 71 12.97 13.45 -13.55
C TYR A 71 12.89 11.93 -13.39
N HIS A 72 14.01 11.22 -13.42
CA HIS A 72 14.02 9.76 -13.27
C HIS A 72 15.12 9.30 -12.32
N TYR A 73 14.90 8.12 -11.74
CA TYR A 73 15.87 7.37 -10.98
C TYR A 73 16.04 5.98 -11.59
N LYS A 74 17.27 5.48 -11.59
CA LYS A 74 17.51 4.05 -11.71
C LYS A 74 17.41 3.46 -10.31
N VAL A 75 16.53 2.49 -10.13
CA VAL A 75 16.31 1.80 -8.86
C VAL A 75 16.68 0.33 -8.97
N LYS A 76 16.96 -0.30 -7.83
CA LYS A 76 17.14 -1.74 -7.69
C LYS A 76 16.13 -2.25 -6.67
N TYR A 77 15.25 -3.16 -7.08
CA TYR A 77 14.25 -3.73 -6.18
C TYR A 77 14.90 -4.67 -5.16
N LYS A 78 14.30 -4.77 -3.96
CA LYS A 78 14.80 -5.63 -2.88
C LYS A 78 14.16 -7.00 -2.84
N THR A 79 12.85 -7.05 -3.09
CA THR A 79 11.99 -8.22 -2.90
C THR A 79 11.67 -8.93 -4.20
N LEU A 80 11.65 -8.21 -5.33
CA LEU A 80 11.45 -8.78 -6.65
C LEU A 80 12.70 -9.51 -7.14
N LEU A 81 12.50 -10.64 -7.83
CA LEU A 81 13.55 -11.42 -8.49
C LEU A 81 13.22 -11.63 -9.97
N THR A 82 14.24 -11.60 -10.82
CA THR A 82 14.18 -12.04 -12.21
C THR A 82 14.32 -13.56 -12.33
N ASP A 83 14.12 -14.13 -13.52
CA ASP A 83 14.20 -15.58 -13.78
C ASP A 83 15.55 -16.21 -13.38
N ASP A 84 16.63 -15.41 -13.38
CA ASP A 84 17.97 -15.81 -12.93
C ASP A 84 18.21 -15.61 -11.43
N ASN A 85 17.15 -15.33 -10.67
CA ASN A 85 17.15 -14.97 -9.24
C ASN A 85 17.98 -13.73 -8.89
N SER A 86 18.23 -12.84 -9.86
CA SER A 86 18.85 -11.54 -9.59
C SER A 86 17.79 -10.47 -9.28
N ALA A 87 18.20 -9.42 -8.57
CA ALA A 87 17.31 -8.31 -8.26
C ALA A 87 17.19 -7.35 -9.46
N PRO A 88 15.98 -7.09 -9.99
CA PRO A 88 15.79 -6.29 -11.18
C PRO A 88 16.15 -4.82 -10.96
N PHE A 89 16.54 -4.17 -12.06
CA PHE A 89 16.71 -2.72 -12.14
C PHE A 89 15.63 -2.11 -13.02
N GLU A 90 15.16 -0.94 -12.66
CA GLU A 90 14.17 -0.19 -13.44
C GLU A 90 14.51 1.30 -13.47
N ILE A 91 14.10 2.00 -14.53
CA ILE A 91 14.10 3.46 -14.60
C ILE A 91 12.68 3.94 -14.30
N VAL A 92 12.51 4.61 -13.18
CA VAL A 92 11.22 5.10 -12.69
C VAL A 92 11.24 6.62 -12.60
N THR A 93 10.07 7.24 -12.73
CA THR A 93 9.90 8.69 -12.61
C THR A 93 9.98 9.14 -11.16
N VAL A 94 10.31 10.41 -10.94
CA VAL A 94 10.23 11.04 -9.60
C VAL A 94 8.83 10.96 -8.98
N GLY A 95 7.78 10.80 -9.81
CA GLY A 95 6.39 10.68 -9.38
C GLY A 95 5.97 9.27 -8.98
N GLU A 96 6.85 8.28 -9.10
CA GLU A 96 6.62 6.91 -8.64
C GLU A 96 7.35 6.62 -7.33
N VAL A 97 8.31 7.46 -6.93
CA VAL A 97 9.19 7.18 -5.79
C VAL A 97 8.81 8.00 -4.56
N ARG A 98 8.63 7.32 -3.42
CA ARG A 98 8.48 7.92 -2.09
C ARG A 98 9.55 7.38 -1.12
N PRO A 99 9.83 8.05 0.01
CA PRO A 99 10.72 7.47 1.01
C PRO A 99 10.18 6.13 1.53
N THR A 100 10.96 5.39 2.30
CA THR A 100 10.40 4.29 3.10
C THR A 100 9.52 4.86 4.22
N PRO A 101 8.29 4.35 4.42
CA PRO A 101 7.42 4.79 5.51
C PRO A 101 8.06 4.50 6.87
N PRO A 102 7.82 5.35 7.88
CA PRO A 102 8.35 5.11 9.21
C PRO A 102 7.72 3.83 9.77
N GLU A 103 8.56 2.97 10.36
CA GLU A 103 8.15 1.81 11.14
C GLU A 103 7.42 2.30 12.40
N LYS A 104 6.11 2.58 12.29
CA LYS A 104 5.26 2.76 13.46
C LYS A 104 4.96 1.40 14.06
N GLN A 105 5.96 0.77 14.68
CA GLN A 105 5.86 -0.55 15.29
C GLN A 105 6.62 -0.64 16.61
N GLU A 106 6.34 0.19 17.63
CA GLU A 106 6.80 -0.18 18.99
C GLU A 106 5.81 0.08 20.14
N ASN A 107 4.66 0.75 19.95
CA ASN A 107 3.83 1.16 21.10
C ASN A 107 2.31 1.01 20.95
N LEU A 108 1.80 0.13 20.07
CA LEU A 108 0.39 -0.25 20.12
C LEU A 108 0.24 -1.73 20.54
N PRO A 109 -0.44 -2.00 21.66
CA PRO A 109 -0.69 -3.36 22.10
C PRO A 109 -1.65 -4.00 21.10
N GLU A 110 -1.13 -4.99 20.36
CA GLU A 110 -1.81 -5.77 19.32
C GLU A 110 -2.20 -4.97 18.07
N ASN A 111 -1.80 -5.45 16.88
CA ASN A 111 -2.24 -4.98 15.56
C ASN A 111 -3.76 -5.18 15.37
N ASN A 112 -4.57 -4.49 16.17
CA ASN A 112 -6.02 -4.59 16.15
C ASN A 112 -6.59 -3.61 15.13
N PHE A 113 -6.43 -3.96 13.85
CA PHE A 113 -7.10 -3.25 12.78
C PHE A 113 -8.63 -3.31 12.96
N ARG A 114 -9.30 -2.21 12.61
CA ARG A 114 -10.75 -2.05 12.69
C ARG A 114 -11.36 -2.15 11.30
N LEU A 115 -12.65 -2.42 11.27
CA LEU A 115 -13.42 -2.40 10.03
C LEU A 115 -13.23 -1.04 9.33
N TYR A 116 -12.84 -1.10 8.06
CA TYR A 116 -12.52 0.00 7.15
C TYR A 116 -11.19 0.72 7.38
N ASP A 117 -10.33 0.23 8.28
CA ASP A 117 -8.97 0.76 8.35
C ASP A 117 -8.28 0.53 7.00
N MET A 118 -7.55 1.55 6.57
CA MET A 118 -6.70 1.49 5.39
C MET A 118 -5.38 0.82 5.77
N VAL A 119 -5.03 -0.21 5.01
CA VAL A 119 -3.85 -1.03 5.26
C VAL A 119 -3.08 -1.23 3.98
N ASP A 120 -1.80 -1.53 4.12
CA ASP A 120 -1.04 -2.20 3.08
C ASP A 120 -0.84 -3.66 3.49
N ALA A 121 -1.15 -4.60 2.59
CA ALA A 121 -0.87 -6.02 2.76
C ALA A 121 0.40 -6.41 2.00
N PHE A 122 1.33 -7.11 2.65
CA PHE A 122 2.51 -7.63 1.97
C PHE A 122 2.15 -8.91 1.22
N ASP A 123 2.15 -8.85 -0.11
CA ASP A 123 1.81 -9.94 -1.01
C ASP A 123 2.50 -9.74 -2.38
N ASN A 124 2.81 -10.82 -3.09
CA ASN A 124 3.54 -10.78 -4.37
C ASN A 124 4.75 -9.82 -4.33
N ASP A 125 5.57 -9.94 -3.28
CA ASP A 125 6.80 -9.17 -3.06
C ASP A 125 6.62 -7.64 -2.91
N GLY A 126 5.39 -7.16 -2.74
CA GLY A 126 5.06 -5.74 -2.60
C GLY A 126 4.03 -5.46 -1.50
N TRP A 127 3.86 -4.18 -1.18
CA TRP A 127 2.85 -3.68 -0.25
C TRP A 127 1.61 -3.19 -1.01
N TRP A 128 0.46 -3.82 -0.82
CA TRP A 128 -0.76 -3.55 -1.57
C TRP A 128 -1.81 -2.81 -0.75
N PHE A 129 -2.20 -1.63 -1.22
CA PHE A 129 -3.21 -0.80 -0.58
C PHE A 129 -4.60 -1.45 -0.61
N GLY A 130 -5.24 -1.53 0.55
CA GLY A 130 -6.61 -2.03 0.69
C GLY A 130 -7.29 -1.58 1.98
N PHE A 131 -8.47 -2.17 2.23
CA PHE A 131 -9.28 -1.87 3.42
C PHE A 131 -9.66 -3.13 4.17
N ILE A 132 -9.65 -3.06 5.50
CA ILE A 132 -10.21 -4.13 6.32
C ILE A 132 -11.73 -4.20 6.12
N ILE A 133 -12.24 -5.35 5.71
CA ILE A 133 -13.67 -5.63 5.56
C ILE A 133 -14.20 -6.66 6.56
N GLY A 134 -13.32 -7.24 7.38
CA GLY A 134 -13.71 -8.14 8.45
C GLY A 134 -12.52 -8.84 9.10
N LYS A 135 -12.81 -9.61 10.14
CA LYS A 135 -11.86 -10.51 10.81
C LYS A 135 -12.58 -11.82 11.11
N ILE A 136 -11.96 -12.95 10.77
CA ILE A 136 -12.48 -14.29 11.11
C ILE A 136 -11.31 -15.08 11.70
N GLY A 137 -11.46 -15.51 12.95
CA GLY A 137 -10.36 -16.10 13.71
C GLY A 137 -9.21 -15.10 13.89
N GLY A 138 -7.99 -15.51 13.54
CA GLY A 138 -6.79 -14.66 13.58
C GLY A 138 -6.61 -13.75 12.36
N ASN A 139 -7.29 -14.04 11.24
CA ASN A 139 -7.01 -13.37 9.97
C ASN A 139 -7.95 -12.19 9.70
N TYR A 140 -7.39 -11.15 9.09
CA TYR A 140 -8.07 -9.97 8.60
C TYR A 140 -8.38 -10.13 7.11
N TYR A 141 -9.60 -9.81 6.72
CA TYR A 141 -10.00 -9.78 5.31
C TYR A 141 -9.78 -8.38 4.77
N VAL A 142 -8.94 -8.28 3.75
CA VAL A 142 -8.60 -7.05 3.05
C VAL A 142 -9.32 -7.03 1.70
N TYR A 143 -9.95 -5.91 1.39
CA TYR A 143 -10.52 -5.63 0.08
C TYR A 143 -9.59 -4.72 -0.71
N PHE A 144 -9.23 -5.15 -1.92
CA PHE A 144 -8.37 -4.41 -2.85
C PHE A 144 -9.23 -3.66 -3.87
N PRO A 145 -9.27 -2.32 -3.82
CA PRO A 145 -10.21 -1.55 -4.65
C PRO A 145 -9.86 -1.55 -6.14
N THR A 146 -8.61 -1.80 -6.51
CA THR A 146 -8.15 -1.79 -7.91
C THR A 146 -8.48 -3.08 -8.65
N THR A 147 -8.50 -4.22 -7.95
CA THR A 147 -8.82 -5.54 -8.51
C THR A 147 -10.20 -6.07 -8.08
N ALA A 148 -10.82 -5.45 -7.08
CA ALA A 148 -12.03 -5.89 -6.39
C ALA A 148 -11.90 -7.22 -5.63
N ASP A 149 -10.67 -7.69 -5.40
CA ASP A 149 -10.40 -8.92 -4.66
C ASP A 149 -10.62 -8.77 -3.16
N LYS A 150 -10.86 -9.91 -2.51
CA LYS A 150 -11.00 -10.05 -1.07
C LYS A 150 -10.13 -11.19 -0.60
N VAL A 151 -9.08 -10.89 0.15
CA VAL A 151 -8.09 -11.89 0.57
C VAL A 151 -7.89 -11.82 2.08
N ALA A 152 -7.66 -12.98 2.71
CA ALA A 152 -7.45 -13.07 4.14
C ALA A 152 -5.94 -13.09 4.45
N TYR A 153 -5.50 -12.20 5.33
CA TYR A 153 -4.10 -12.09 5.75
C TYR A 153 -3.97 -12.19 7.27
N PRO A 154 -2.87 -12.79 7.77
CA PRO A 154 -2.53 -12.71 9.18
C PRO A 154 -2.00 -11.29 9.51
N PRO A 155 -2.09 -10.82 10.77
CA PRO A 155 -1.76 -9.43 11.13
C PRO A 155 -0.29 -9.04 10.92
N GLU A 156 0.62 -10.01 10.82
CA GLU A 156 2.07 -9.81 10.69
C GLU A 156 2.47 -9.32 9.30
N VAL A 157 1.65 -9.58 8.28
CA VAL A 157 1.88 -9.10 6.90
C VAL A 157 1.06 -7.85 6.58
N LEU A 158 0.47 -7.22 7.59
CA LEU A 158 -0.31 -6.00 7.45
C LEU A 158 0.39 -4.83 8.15
N ARG A 159 0.34 -3.65 7.51
CA ARG A 159 0.68 -2.37 8.13
C ARG A 159 -0.42 -1.35 7.88
N PHE A 160 -0.51 -0.34 8.73
CA PHE A 160 -1.36 0.81 8.42
C PHE A 160 -0.84 1.52 7.18
N HIS A 161 -1.76 1.83 6.27
CA HIS A 161 -1.42 2.59 5.08
C HIS A 161 -0.98 4.01 5.47
N GLN A 162 0.13 4.47 4.89
CA GLN A 162 0.69 5.81 5.09
C GLN A 162 0.93 6.48 3.75
N GLU A 163 0.66 7.78 3.70
CA GLU A 163 0.73 8.57 2.47
C GLU A 163 1.82 9.62 2.59
N TRP A 164 2.71 9.67 1.61
CA TRP A 164 3.70 10.74 1.51
C TRP A 164 3.07 11.96 0.85
N SER A 165 3.04 13.10 1.55
CA SER A 165 2.56 14.37 1.01
C SER A 165 3.19 15.57 1.72
N ASN A 166 3.47 16.62 0.96
CA ASN A 166 4.07 17.88 1.38
C ASN A 166 5.36 17.68 2.19
N GLY A 167 6.16 16.68 1.81
CA GLY A 167 7.41 16.36 2.50
C GLY A 167 7.24 15.67 3.86
N LYS A 168 6.07 15.08 4.14
CA LYS A 168 5.74 14.42 5.40
C LYS A 168 4.97 13.10 5.17
N TRP A 169 5.04 12.23 6.16
CA TRP A 169 4.22 11.02 6.31
C TRP A 169 2.98 11.29 7.17
#